data_AF-A0A2G1X195-F1
#
_entry.id   AF-A0A2G1X195-F1
#
_cell.length_a   1.000
_cell.length_b   1.000
_cell.length_c   1.000
_cell.angle_alpha   90.00
_cell.angle_beta   90.00
_cell.angle_gamma   90.00
#
_symmetry.space_group_name_H-M   'P 1'
#
loop_
_entity.id
_entity.type
_entity.pdbx_description
1 polymer ?
#
loop_
_entity_poly.entity_id
_entity_poly.type
_entity_poly.pdbx_seq_one_letter_code
_entity_poly.pdbx_strand_id
1 'polypeptide(L)'
;MISPDNIVRHELVGLPVRVVDADSDAHVGIAGRVLDETFGTLVVRTGSGDKRVPKSGATFEFGVVETPTARTDEAAGDRESPGSASQLGSDTTGVRPRQSGPSGSTTA
;
A
#
# COMPACT_ATOMS: atom_id res chain seq x y z
N MET A 1 -19.64 14.24 11.67
CA MET A 1 -19.49 14.14 10.20
C MET A 1 -18.65 15.31 9.75
N ILE A 2 -17.68 15.06 8.87
CA ILE A 2 -16.80 16.11 8.36
C ILE A 2 -17.55 16.93 7.31
N SER A 3 -17.45 18.26 7.40
CA SER A 3 -18.08 19.21 6.49
C SER A 3 -17.12 20.39 6.24
N PRO A 4 -17.34 21.21 5.20
CA PRO A 4 -16.50 22.38 4.93
C PRO A 4 -16.41 23.34 6.13
N ASP A 5 -17.49 23.52 6.89
CA ASP A 5 -17.55 24.45 8.03
C ASP A 5 -16.76 23.96 9.27
N ASN A 6 -16.52 22.65 9.37
CA ASN A 6 -15.93 22.05 10.58
C ASN A 6 -14.64 21.27 10.32
N ILE A 7 -14.19 21.14 9.07
CA ILE A 7 -13.01 20.36 8.66
C ILE A 7 -11.76 20.66 9.49
N VAL A 8 -11.51 21.93 9.81
CA VAL A 8 -10.33 22.36 10.58
C VAL A 8 -10.30 21.85 12.03
N ARG A 9 -11.41 21.28 12.51
CA ARG A 9 -11.53 20.68 13.84
C ARG A 9 -11.56 19.15 13.80
N HIS A 10 -11.47 18.55 12.62
CA HIS A 10 -11.49 17.10 12.42
C HIS A 10 -10.12 16.59 11.96
N GLU A 11 -9.99 15.27 11.98
CA GLU A 11 -8.82 14.56 11.44
C GLU A 11 -8.67 14.83 9.94
N LEU A 12 -7.50 15.34 9.53
CA LEU A 12 -7.18 15.58 8.13
C LEU A 12 -6.50 14.37 7.47
N VAL A 13 -5.85 13.50 8.24
CA VAL A 13 -5.16 12.30 7.72
C VAL A 13 -6.15 11.39 6.99
N GLY A 14 -5.76 10.92 5.81
CA GLY A 14 -6.57 10.08 4.93
C GLY A 14 -7.47 10.84 3.96
N LEU A 15 -7.72 12.13 4.19
CA LEU A 15 -8.53 12.94 3.29
C LEU A 15 -7.83 13.17 1.94
N PRO A 16 -8.57 13.12 0.83
CA PRO A 16 -8.07 13.59 -0.46
C PRO A 16 -7.86 15.11 -0.40
N VAL A 17 -6.72 15.57 -0.93
CA VAL A 17 -6.33 16.98 -0.87
C VAL A 17 -5.58 17.41 -2.14
N ARG A 18 -5.74 18.67 -2.52
CA ARG A 18 -4.96 19.36 -3.55
C ARG A 18 -4.50 20.74 -3.06
N VAL A 19 -3.27 21.12 -3.39
CA VAL A 19 -2.77 22.49 -3.22
C VAL A 19 -3.16 23.31 -4.44
N VAL A 20 -4.08 24.27 -4.28
CA VAL A 20 -4.59 25.09 -5.38
C VAL A 20 -3.82 26.40 -5.55
N ASP A 21 -3.15 26.86 -4.51
CA ASP A 21 -2.34 28.07 -4.50
C ASP A 21 -1.27 27.97 -3.40
N ALA A 22 -0.11 28.60 -3.61
CA ALA A 22 0.97 28.66 -2.63
C ALA A 22 1.99 29.77 -2.93
N ASP A 23 2.68 30.24 -1.89
CA ASP A 23 3.80 31.21 -1.98
C ASP A 23 4.98 30.68 -2.81
N SER A 24 5.07 29.37 -2.98
CA SER A 24 6.06 28.71 -3.82
C SER A 24 5.38 27.85 -4.87
N ASP A 25 5.67 28.14 -6.14
CA ASP A 25 5.19 27.38 -7.31
C ASP A 25 5.52 25.88 -7.24
N ALA A 26 6.54 25.50 -6.47
CA ALA A 26 6.90 24.10 -6.25
C ALA A 26 5.81 23.29 -5.52
N HIS A 27 4.92 23.96 -4.80
CA HIS A 27 3.83 23.31 -4.07
C HIS A 27 2.52 23.27 -4.84
N VAL A 28 2.31 24.21 -5.77
CA VAL A 28 1.06 24.33 -6.54
C VAL A 28 0.83 23.06 -7.35
N GLY A 29 -0.40 22.53 -7.30
CA GLY A 29 -0.79 21.33 -8.04
C GLY A 29 -0.40 20.01 -7.37
N ILE A 30 0.28 20.01 -6.20
CA ILE A 30 0.45 18.81 -5.39
C ILE A 30 -0.94 18.26 -5.02
N ALA A 31 -1.21 17.02 -5.39
CA ALA A 31 -2.49 16.35 -5.13
C ALA A 31 -2.28 14.90 -4.69
N GLY A 32 -3.14 14.43 -3.81
CA GLY A 32 -3.05 13.08 -3.27
C GLY A 32 -3.93 12.89 -2.03
N ARG A 33 -3.41 12.13 -1.06
CA ARG A 33 -4.04 11.95 0.26
C ARG A 33 -3.12 12.47 1.36
N VAL A 34 -3.69 13.05 2.40
CA VAL A 34 -2.94 13.41 3.61
C VAL A 34 -2.45 12.12 4.27
N LEU A 35 -1.13 12.00 4.43
CA LEU A 35 -0.48 10.90 5.11
C LEU A 35 -0.22 11.22 6.59
N ASP A 36 0.18 12.45 6.86
CA ASP A 36 0.58 12.91 8.19
C ASP A 36 0.34 14.42 8.32
N GLU A 37 0.10 14.86 9.54
CA GLU A 37 -0.13 16.26 9.90
C GLU A 37 0.76 16.64 11.09
N THR A 38 1.39 17.80 10.97
CA THR A 38 2.07 18.46 12.09
C THR A 38 1.43 19.82 12.34
N PHE A 39 1.91 20.55 13.35
CA PHE A 39 1.43 21.91 13.60
C PHE A 39 1.49 22.81 12.34
N GLY A 40 2.62 22.79 11.63
CA GLY A 40 2.88 23.70 10.51
C GLY A 40 2.86 23.08 9.11
N THR A 41 2.73 21.76 8.98
CA THR A 41 2.84 21.09 7.67
C THR A 41 1.85 19.95 7.51
N LEU A 42 1.52 19.66 6.25
CA LEU A 42 0.83 18.44 5.82
C LEU A 42 1.77 17.63 4.93
N VAL A 43 1.82 16.31 5.15
CA VAL A 43 2.50 15.38 4.25
C VAL A 43 1.44 14.78 3.33
N VAL A 44 1.59 14.99 2.02
CA VAL A 44 0.69 14.49 0.98
C VAL A 44 1.36 13.32 0.26
N ARG A 45 0.75 12.14 0.32
CA ARG A 45 1.12 10.97 -0.48
C ARG A 45 0.65 11.20 -1.92
N THR A 46 1.59 11.39 -2.84
CA THR A 46 1.34 11.52 -4.29
C THR A 46 1.77 10.26 -5.03
N GLY A 47 1.45 10.14 -6.32
CA GLY A 47 1.97 9.07 -7.17
C GLY A 47 3.50 9.09 -7.35
N SER A 48 4.15 10.22 -7.07
CA SER A 48 5.61 10.42 -7.16
C SER A 48 6.33 10.29 -5.81
N GLY A 49 5.61 9.89 -4.76
CA GLY A 49 6.11 9.84 -3.38
C GLY A 49 5.51 10.92 -2.48
N ASP A 50 6.08 11.03 -1.28
CA ASP A 50 5.55 11.89 -0.23
C ASP A 50 6.08 13.32 -0.37
N LYS A 51 5.18 14.29 -0.27
CA LYS A 51 5.50 15.73 -0.38
C LYS A 51 5.05 16.42 0.90
N ARG A 52 5.95 17.16 1.56
CA ARG A 52 5.62 17.96 2.73
C ARG A 52 5.34 19.40 2.29
N VAL A 53 4.16 19.90 2.63
CA VAL A 53 3.69 21.24 2.25
C VAL A 53 3.46 22.07 3.52
N PRO A 54 3.99 23.30 3.63
CA PRO A 54 3.69 24.18 4.74
C PRO A 54 2.21 24.59 4.72
N LYS A 55 1.58 24.71 5.89
CA LYS A 55 0.21 25.24 6.01
C LYS A 55 0.18 26.75 5.74
N SER A 56 1.22 27.46 6.19
CA SER A 56 1.37 28.89 5.93
C SER A 56 1.69 29.14 4.47
N GLY A 57 0.97 30.08 3.85
CA GLY A 57 1.22 30.44 2.46
C GLY A 57 0.80 29.36 1.47
N ALA A 58 -0.14 28.48 1.83
CA ALA A 58 -0.72 27.50 0.92
C ALA A 58 -2.24 27.40 1.12
N THR A 59 -2.97 27.26 0.02
CA THR A 59 -4.42 27.02 0.02
C THR A 59 -4.67 25.58 -0.37
N PHE A 60 -5.32 24.83 0.53
CA PHE A 60 -5.65 23.42 0.36
C PHE A 60 -7.14 23.26 0.07
N GLU A 61 -7.44 22.45 -0.94
CA GLU A 61 -8.80 21.99 -1.25
C GLU A 61 -8.94 20.53 -0.82
N PHE A 62 -9.84 20.27 0.12
CA PHE A 62 -10.09 18.94 0.66
C PHE A 62 -11.38 18.35 0.09
N GLY A 63 -11.34 17.08 -0.31
CA GLY A 63 -12.54 16.34 -0.66
C GLY A 63 -13.22 15.79 0.58
N VAL A 64 -14.31 16.41 1.01
CA VAL A 64 -15.19 15.95 2.09
C VAL A 64 -16.47 15.39 1.47
N VAL A 65 -16.74 14.10 1.67
CA VAL A 65 -17.97 13.44 1.20
C VAL A 65 -18.99 13.47 2.33
N GLU A 66 -20.23 13.85 2.06
CA GLU A 66 -21.32 13.83 3.05
C GLU A 66 -21.77 12.41 3.43
N THR A 67 -21.26 11.39 2.74
CA THR A 67 -21.58 10.00 3.06
C THR A 67 -20.75 9.52 4.25
N PRO A 68 -21.36 8.84 5.24
CA PRO A 68 -20.62 8.28 6.35
C PRO A 68 -19.67 7.23 5.79
N THR A 69 -18.37 7.55 5.72
CA THR A 69 -17.31 6.55 5.57
C THR A 69 -17.18 5.83 6.92
N ALA A 70 -18.24 5.13 7.31
CA ALA A 70 -18.22 4.20 8.42
C ALA A 70 -17.65 2.88 7.91
N ARG A 71 -16.57 2.47 8.59
CA ARG A 71 -16.04 1.12 8.70
C ARG A 71 -15.12 0.67 7.55
N THR A 72 -13.82 0.70 7.84
CA THR A 72 -12.94 -0.40 7.44
C THR A 72 -13.59 -1.69 7.94
N ASP A 73 -14.33 -2.36 7.07
CA ASP A 73 -14.82 -3.71 7.32
C ASP A 73 -13.66 -4.65 7.07
N GLU A 74 -12.73 -4.73 8.02
CA GLU A 74 -11.82 -5.87 8.13
C GLU A 74 -12.65 -7.06 8.61
N ALA A 75 -13.44 -7.62 7.70
CA ALA A 75 -14.16 -8.87 7.90
C ALA A 75 -13.90 -9.86 6.76
N ALA A 76 -13.25 -10.95 7.19
CA ALA A 76 -13.29 -12.31 6.69
C ALA A 76 -12.43 -12.69 5.47
N GLY A 77 -11.40 -13.49 5.77
CA GLY A 77 -10.72 -14.34 4.81
C GLY A 77 -9.79 -15.36 5.45
N ASP A 78 -10.20 -16.06 6.51
CA ASP A 78 -9.64 -17.38 6.79
C ASP A 78 -9.85 -18.26 5.55
N ARG A 79 -8.81 -18.39 4.74
CA ARG A 79 -8.70 -19.49 3.78
C ARG A 79 -7.42 -20.22 4.10
N GLU A 80 -7.54 -21.18 5.01
CA GLU A 80 -6.69 -22.36 4.94
C GLU A 80 -6.76 -22.89 3.50
N SER A 81 -5.59 -23.06 2.89
CA SER A 81 -5.47 -23.59 1.54
C SER A 81 -6.00 -25.04 1.55
N PRO A 82 -7.12 -25.36 0.86
CA PRO A 82 -7.56 -26.75 0.78
C PRO A 82 -6.53 -27.52 -0.06
N GLY A 83 -6.03 -28.61 0.50
CA GLY A 83 -4.99 -29.43 -0.08
C GLY A 83 -5.26 -29.78 -1.55
N SER A 84 -4.30 -29.46 -2.41
CA SER A 84 -4.27 -29.98 -3.77
C SER A 84 -4.11 -31.50 -3.72
N ALA A 85 -5.21 -32.20 -3.98
CA ALA A 85 -5.19 -33.59 -4.36
C ALA A 85 -4.54 -33.72 -5.74
N SER A 86 -3.36 -34.33 -5.80
CA SER A 86 -2.79 -34.86 -7.04
C SER A 86 -2.61 -36.37 -6.88
N GLN A 87 -3.62 -37.14 -7.29
CA GLN A 87 -3.42 -38.53 -7.69
C GLN A 87 -3.07 -38.57 -9.17
N LEU A 88 -1.97 -39.19 -9.55
CA LEU A 88 -1.94 -40.47 -10.27
C LEU A 88 -0.51 -40.74 -10.78
N GLY A 89 -0.04 -41.95 -10.55
CA GLY A 89 1.21 -42.47 -11.09
C GLY A 89 1.33 -43.95 -10.75
N SER A 90 0.36 -44.75 -11.19
CA SER A 90 0.55 -46.19 -11.33
C SER A 90 1.43 -46.39 -12.55
N ASP A 91 2.63 -46.94 -12.38
CA ASP A 91 2.97 -48.19 -13.06
C ASP A 91 4.33 -48.71 -12.60
N THR A 92 4.24 -49.89 -12.01
CA THR A 92 5.37 -50.75 -11.64
C THR A 92 5.76 -51.54 -12.87
N THR A 93 6.99 -51.37 -13.37
CA THR A 93 7.69 -52.41 -14.14
C THR A 93 9.19 -52.24 -13.94
N GLY A 94 9.78 -53.21 -13.25
CA GLY A 94 11.20 -53.22 -12.89
C GLY A 94 12.14 -53.66 -14.01
N VAL A 95 13.45 -53.58 -13.70
CA VAL A 95 14.66 -54.26 -14.25
C VAL A 95 15.83 -53.27 -14.05
N ARG A 96 17.00 -53.54 -13.47
CA ARG A 96 17.70 -54.63 -12.74
C ARG A 96 18.87 -53.95 -12.00
N PRO A 97 19.40 -54.50 -10.89
CA PRO A 97 20.56 -53.92 -10.21
C PRO A 97 21.88 -54.30 -10.91
N ARG A 98 22.86 -53.40 -10.90
CA ARG A 98 24.27 -53.72 -11.18
C ARG A 98 25.22 -52.72 -10.51
N GLN A 99 25.62 -53.12 -9.31
CA GLN A 99 26.96 -53.12 -8.72
C GLN A 99 28.09 -52.19 -9.25
N SER A 100 28.68 -51.49 -8.26
CA SER A 100 30.12 -51.33 -7.99
C SER A 100 30.93 -50.18 -8.61
N GLY A 101 31.49 -49.33 -7.72
CA GLY A 101 32.95 -49.12 -7.64
C GLY A 101 33.49 -47.69 -7.81
N PRO A 102 34.51 -47.25 -7.03
CA PRO A 102 34.86 -45.84 -6.80
C PRO A 102 36.11 -45.36 -7.57
N SER A 103 36.36 -44.04 -7.56
CA SER A 103 37.68 -43.34 -7.47
C SER A 103 37.78 -42.14 -8.40
N GLY A 104 38.43 -41.07 -7.93
CA GLY A 104 39.02 -40.08 -8.82
C GLY A 104 39.00 -38.65 -8.27
N SER A 105 40.13 -38.25 -7.69
CA SER A 105 40.47 -36.93 -7.16
C SER A 105 40.81 -35.90 -8.25
N THR A 106 40.97 -34.63 -7.82
CA THR A 106 41.95 -33.63 -8.32
C THR A 106 41.45 -32.56 -9.32
N THR A 107 41.24 -31.35 -8.75
CA THR A 107 41.80 -30.02 -9.11
C THR A 107 41.44 -29.33 -10.44
N ALA A 108 41.08 -28.05 -10.32
CA ALA A 108 41.73 -26.94 -11.02
C ALA A 108 41.79 -25.72 -10.07
#